data_AF-F5NRV9-F1
#
_entry.id   AF-F5NRV9-F1
#
_cell.length_a   1.000
_cell.length_b   1.000
_cell.length_c   1.000
_cell.angle_alpha   90.00
_cell.angle_beta   90.00
_cell.angle_gamma   90.00
#
_symmetry.space_group_name_H-M   'P 1'
#
loop_
_entity.id
_entity.type
_entity.pdbx_description
1 polymer ?
#
loop_
_entity_poly.entity_id
_entity_poly.type
_entity_poly.pdbx_seq_one_letter_code
_entity_poly.pdbx_strand_id
1 'polypeptide(L)'
;MLQQGKFKTSQGCFEIARPTLEAHDYDREALWSKWDKASDSQRSLAEKWLPSIQATDEMLNQGISTKTAFATVAGHYQVSASTLRDKYYQVQKFAKPDWAAALVDGRGASRRNVHKSEFDEDAWQFLIADYLRPEKPAFRKCYERLELAAREHGWSIPSRATAFRRIQQLDEAMVVACREGEHALMHLIPAQQRTVEHLDAMQWINGDGYLHNVFVRWFNGDVIRPKTWFWQDVKTRKILGWRCDVSENIDSIRLSFMDVVTRYSIPEDFHITIDNTRGAANKWLTGGAPNRYRFKVKEDDPKGLFLLMGAKMHWTSVVAGKGWGQAKPVERAFGVGGLEEYVDKHPALAGAYTGPNPQAKPDNYGDRAVDAELFLKTLAEGVAMFNARTGRETEMCGGKLSFDDVFEREYARTIVRKPTEEQKRMLLLPAEAVNVSRKGEFTLKVGGSLKGAKNVYYNMALMNAGVKKVVVRFDPQQLHSTVY
;
A
#
# COMPACT_ATOMS: atom_id res chain seq x y z
N MET A 1 -23.02 -55.55 59.49
CA MET A 1 -23.32 -54.10 59.52
C MET A 1 -22.01 -53.34 59.46
N LEU A 2 -21.79 -52.60 58.37
CA LEU A 2 -20.67 -51.66 58.24
C LEU A 2 -20.97 -50.42 59.11
N GLN A 3 -20.38 -50.34 60.30
CA GLN A 3 -20.29 -49.09 61.04
C GLN A 3 -18.87 -48.54 60.84
N GLN A 4 -18.80 -47.35 60.23
CA GLN A 4 -17.66 -46.44 60.19
C GLN A 4 -16.31 -47.03 59.75
N GLY A 5 -16.08 -47.13 58.44
CA GLY A 5 -14.73 -47.07 57.85
C GLY A 5 -13.75 -48.20 58.15
N LYS A 6 -14.17 -49.27 58.85
CA LYS A 6 -13.34 -50.43 59.18
C LYS A 6 -13.96 -51.72 58.68
N PHE A 7 -13.15 -52.61 58.11
CA PHE A 7 -13.55 -53.94 57.65
C PHE A 7 -12.90 -55.01 58.53
N LYS A 8 -13.70 -55.86 59.18
CA LYS A 8 -13.20 -56.99 59.98
C LYS A 8 -12.98 -58.21 59.09
N THR A 9 -11.79 -58.80 59.17
CA THR A 9 -11.45 -60.09 58.59
C THR A 9 -11.01 -61.08 59.68
N SER A 10 -10.79 -62.34 59.31
CA SER A 10 -10.20 -63.37 60.20
C SER A 10 -8.79 -63.05 60.70
N GLN A 11 -8.13 -62.02 60.16
CA GLN A 11 -6.79 -61.57 60.55
C GLN A 11 -6.79 -60.19 61.26
N GLY A 12 -7.95 -59.61 61.55
CA GLY A 12 -8.06 -58.34 62.29
C GLY A 12 -8.92 -57.28 61.60
N CYS A 13 -8.96 -56.10 62.21
CA CYS A 13 -9.75 -54.95 61.76
C CYS A 13 -8.88 -54.05 60.87
N PHE A 14 -9.19 -53.96 59.58
CA PHE A 14 -8.49 -53.10 58.62
C PHE A 14 -9.23 -51.76 58.46
N GLU A 15 -8.52 -50.63 58.56
CA GLU A 15 -9.05 -49.33 58.17
C GLU A 15 -9.07 -49.18 56.65
N ILE A 16 -10.20 -48.71 56.11
CA ILE A 16 -10.34 -48.45 54.68
C ILE A 16 -9.55 -47.17 54.38
N ALA A 17 -8.39 -47.33 53.73
CA ALA A 17 -7.63 -46.20 53.19
C ALA A 17 -8.48 -45.48 52.13
N ARG A 18 -8.98 -44.29 52.46
CA ARG A 18 -9.53 -43.36 51.47
C ARG A 18 -8.36 -42.54 50.94
N PRO A 19 -8.01 -42.62 49.65
CA PRO A 19 -6.95 -41.77 49.10
C PRO A 19 -7.38 -40.31 49.25
N THR A 20 -6.62 -39.54 50.02
CA THR A 20 -6.74 -38.08 50.09
C THR A 20 -6.27 -37.53 48.76
N LEU A 21 -7.18 -36.97 47.97
CA LEU A 21 -6.85 -36.28 46.72
C LEU A 21 -6.33 -34.88 47.08
N GLU A 22 -5.02 -34.75 47.28
CA GLU A 22 -4.38 -33.44 47.25
C GLU A 22 -4.49 -32.90 45.83
N ALA A 23 -5.08 -31.72 45.67
CA ALA A 23 -5.07 -31.00 44.40
C ALA A 23 -3.61 -30.68 44.08
N HIS A 24 -3.03 -31.39 43.12
CA HIS A 24 -1.68 -31.12 42.67
C HIS A 24 -1.64 -29.67 42.13
N ASP A 25 -0.68 -28.87 42.58
CA ASP A 25 -0.37 -27.61 41.94
C ASP A 25 0.26 -27.94 40.57
N TYR A 26 -0.49 -27.75 39.49
CA TYR A 26 -0.03 -27.99 38.12
C TYR A 26 -0.11 -26.70 37.32
N ASP A 27 0.87 -26.50 36.45
CA ASP A 27 0.90 -25.36 35.54
C ASP A 27 -0.21 -25.50 34.49
N ARG A 28 -1.29 -24.74 34.72
CA ARG A 28 -2.44 -24.67 33.83
C ARG A 28 -2.06 -24.06 32.48
N GLU A 29 -1.12 -23.12 32.42
CA GLU A 29 -0.70 -22.47 31.17
C GLU A 29 0.01 -23.48 30.26
N ALA A 30 0.91 -24.28 30.81
CA ALA A 30 1.56 -25.36 30.05
C ALA A 30 0.56 -26.40 29.54
N LEU A 31 -0.44 -26.77 30.36
CA LEU A 31 -1.48 -27.73 30.01
C LEU A 31 -2.40 -27.20 28.89
N TRP A 32 -2.83 -25.95 28.99
CA TRP A 32 -3.66 -25.30 27.97
C TRP A 32 -2.88 -24.95 26.70
N SER A 33 -1.58 -24.65 26.78
CA SER A 33 -0.71 -24.54 25.60
C SER A 33 -0.60 -25.87 24.85
N LYS A 34 -0.61 -27.00 25.56
CA LYS A 34 -0.66 -28.33 24.93
C LYS A 34 -2.00 -28.58 24.22
N TRP A 35 -3.12 -28.12 24.80
CA TRP A 35 -4.42 -28.16 24.13
C TRP A 35 -4.45 -27.29 22.87
N ASP A 36 -3.95 -26.07 22.94
CA ASP A 36 -3.91 -25.12 21.83
C ASP A 36 -3.07 -25.64 20.65
N LYS A 37 -1.93 -26.28 20.94
CA LYS A 37 -1.06 -26.90 19.93
C LYS A 37 -1.56 -28.26 19.40
N ALA A 38 -2.66 -28.79 19.93
CA ALA A 38 -3.19 -30.08 19.51
C ALA A 38 -3.88 -29.98 18.15
N SER A 39 -3.78 -31.02 17.33
CA SER A 39 -4.52 -31.09 16.07
C SER A 39 -6.04 -31.19 16.30
N ASP A 40 -6.84 -30.81 15.30
CA ASP A 40 -8.30 -30.95 15.35
C ASP A 40 -8.74 -32.37 15.71
N SER A 41 -8.08 -33.37 15.13
CA SER A 41 -8.35 -34.79 15.44
C SER A 41 -8.14 -35.14 16.92
N GLN A 42 -7.14 -34.54 17.57
CA GLN A 42 -6.86 -34.77 18.99
C GLN A 42 -7.86 -34.02 19.88
N ARG A 43 -8.26 -32.81 19.48
CA ARG A 43 -9.29 -32.02 20.18
C ARG A 43 -10.66 -32.72 20.10
N SER A 44 -11.08 -33.14 18.91
CA SER A 44 -12.31 -33.91 18.73
C SER A 44 -12.30 -35.25 19.48
N LEU A 45 -11.14 -35.91 19.58
CA LEU A 45 -11.02 -37.11 20.40
C LEU A 45 -11.21 -36.79 21.89
N ALA A 46 -10.57 -35.74 22.41
CA ALA A 46 -10.74 -35.31 23.80
C ALA A 46 -12.20 -34.90 24.10
N GLU A 47 -12.85 -34.17 23.18
CA GLU A 47 -14.28 -33.81 23.26
C GLU A 47 -15.18 -35.05 23.25
N LYS A 48 -14.87 -36.07 22.46
CA LYS A 48 -15.62 -37.33 22.44
C LYS A 48 -15.54 -38.09 23.78
N TRP A 49 -14.39 -38.02 24.47
CA TRP A 49 -14.19 -38.70 25.75
C TRP A 49 -14.77 -37.94 26.94
N LEU A 50 -14.82 -36.60 26.89
CA LEU A 50 -15.20 -35.77 28.03
C LEU A 50 -16.62 -36.07 28.59
N PRO A 51 -17.69 -36.24 27.78
CA PRO A 51 -19.02 -36.57 28.29
C PRO A 51 -19.06 -37.91 29.03
N SER A 52 -18.33 -38.92 28.55
CA SER A 52 -18.28 -40.23 29.22
C SER A 52 -17.61 -40.14 30.59
N ILE A 53 -16.63 -39.26 30.74
CA ILE A 53 -15.92 -39.02 32.01
C ILE A 53 -16.80 -38.20 32.97
N GLN A 54 -17.50 -37.18 32.47
CA GLN A 54 -18.44 -36.37 33.27
C GLN A 54 -19.63 -37.21 33.77
N ALA A 55 -20.23 -38.03 32.92
CA ALA A 55 -21.32 -38.94 33.32
C ALA A 55 -20.84 -39.96 34.37
N THR A 56 -19.59 -40.42 34.26
CA THR A 56 -18.99 -41.30 35.29
C THR A 56 -18.81 -40.57 36.62
N ASP A 57 -18.34 -39.32 36.61
CA ASP A 57 -18.21 -38.48 37.82
C ASP A 57 -19.56 -38.30 38.51
N GLU A 58 -20.62 -38.00 37.76
CA GLU A 58 -21.99 -37.84 38.29
C GLU A 58 -22.51 -39.12 38.97
N MET A 59 -22.36 -40.28 38.33
CA MET A 59 -22.79 -41.57 38.89
C MET A 59 -22.04 -41.92 40.17
N LEU A 60 -20.73 -41.64 40.22
CA LEU A 60 -19.91 -41.86 41.42
C LEU A 60 -20.28 -40.89 42.55
N ASN A 61 -20.58 -39.63 42.24
CA ASN A 61 -21.04 -38.63 43.21
C ASN A 61 -22.41 -38.99 43.82
N GLN A 62 -23.27 -39.69 43.08
CA GLN A 62 -24.54 -40.23 43.59
C GLN A 62 -24.39 -41.50 44.44
N GLY A 63 -23.16 -41.98 44.66
CA GLY A 63 -22.88 -43.16 45.49
C GLY A 63 -23.12 -44.49 44.78
N ILE A 64 -23.24 -44.51 43.44
CA ILE A 64 -23.34 -45.75 42.66
C ILE A 64 -22.00 -46.48 42.72
N SER A 65 -22.03 -47.81 42.88
CA SER A 65 -20.82 -48.64 42.90
C SER A 65 -19.96 -48.43 41.66
N THR A 66 -18.64 -48.33 41.82
CA THR A 66 -17.67 -48.15 40.73
C THR A 66 -17.87 -49.17 39.61
N LYS A 67 -18.11 -50.44 39.96
CA LYS A 67 -18.34 -51.52 38.98
C LYS A 67 -19.57 -51.25 38.11
N THR A 68 -20.64 -50.73 38.71
CA THR A 68 -21.89 -50.41 38.00
C THR A 68 -21.74 -49.13 37.18
N ALA A 69 -21.14 -48.07 37.74
CA ALA A 69 -20.93 -46.80 37.04
C ALA A 69 -20.10 -46.97 35.76
N PHE A 70 -18.93 -47.63 35.84
CA PHE A 70 -18.08 -47.85 34.67
C PHE A 70 -18.72 -48.80 33.64
N ALA A 71 -19.46 -49.83 34.07
CA ALA A 71 -20.14 -50.74 33.15
C ALA A 71 -21.30 -50.06 32.40
N THR A 72 -22.10 -49.25 33.09
CA THR A 72 -23.23 -48.53 32.50
C THR A 72 -22.77 -47.48 31.49
N VAL A 73 -21.79 -46.65 31.85
CA VAL A 73 -21.26 -45.61 30.94
C VAL A 73 -20.52 -46.24 29.76
N ALA A 74 -19.73 -47.30 29.98
CA ALA A 74 -19.06 -48.03 28.90
C ALA A 74 -20.04 -48.60 27.88
N GLY A 75 -21.17 -49.18 28.34
CA GLY A 75 -22.23 -49.69 27.48
C GLY A 75 -22.93 -48.60 26.67
N HIS A 76 -23.24 -47.46 27.30
CA HIS A 76 -23.94 -46.35 26.64
C HIS A 76 -23.06 -45.60 25.62
N TYR A 77 -21.80 -45.34 25.95
CA TYR A 77 -20.88 -44.56 25.11
C TYR A 77 -20.01 -45.43 24.18
N GLN A 78 -20.20 -46.76 24.19
CA GLN A 78 -19.43 -47.73 23.40
C GLN A 78 -17.90 -47.59 23.58
N VAL A 79 -17.48 -47.42 24.84
CA VAL A 79 -16.06 -47.30 25.22
C VAL A 79 -15.63 -48.46 26.11
N SER A 80 -14.33 -48.77 26.13
CA SER A 80 -13.80 -49.76 27.08
C SER A 80 -13.92 -49.25 28.51
N ALA A 81 -14.60 -50.03 29.37
CA ALA A 81 -14.74 -49.71 30.80
C ALA A 81 -13.38 -49.56 31.51
N SER A 82 -12.36 -50.32 31.08
CA SER A 82 -11.00 -50.19 31.62
C SER A 82 -10.36 -48.87 31.20
N THR A 83 -10.44 -48.52 29.91
CA THR A 83 -9.85 -47.27 29.40
C THR A 83 -10.54 -46.03 29.97
N LEU A 84 -11.86 -46.08 30.13
CA LEU A 84 -12.64 -45.02 30.79
C LEU A 84 -12.19 -44.84 32.24
N ARG A 85 -12.02 -45.94 32.98
CA ARG A 85 -11.51 -45.92 34.35
C ARG A 85 -10.11 -45.32 34.43
N ASP A 86 -9.20 -45.74 33.55
CA ASP A 86 -7.82 -45.25 33.55
C ASP A 86 -7.76 -43.75 33.22
N LYS A 87 -8.54 -43.30 32.22
CA LYS A 87 -8.67 -41.88 31.87
C LYS A 87 -9.32 -41.06 32.99
N TYR A 88 -10.34 -41.59 33.66
CA TYR A 88 -11.00 -40.94 34.78
C TYR A 88 -10.00 -40.66 35.92
N TYR A 89 -9.22 -41.67 36.33
CA TYR A 89 -8.18 -41.48 37.35
C TYR A 89 -7.02 -40.59 36.88
N GLN A 90 -6.73 -40.57 35.58
CA GLN A 90 -5.75 -39.64 35.01
C GLN A 90 -6.22 -38.19 35.14
N VAL A 91 -7.48 -37.88 34.78
CA VAL A 91 -8.00 -36.51 34.81
C VAL A 91 -8.39 -36.04 36.21
N GLN A 92 -8.66 -36.96 37.14
CA GLN A 92 -9.05 -36.64 38.52
C GLN A 92 -8.03 -35.76 39.26
N LYS A 93 -6.76 -35.81 38.85
CA LYS A 93 -5.68 -34.97 39.41
C LYS A 93 -5.76 -33.49 38.98
N PHE A 94 -6.59 -33.19 37.99
CA PHE A 94 -6.76 -31.86 37.41
C PHE A 94 -8.15 -31.29 37.75
N ALA A 95 -8.26 -29.98 37.80
CA ALA A 95 -9.55 -29.30 37.95
C ALA A 95 -10.47 -29.62 36.76
N LYS A 96 -11.78 -29.74 37.02
CA LYS A 96 -12.79 -30.09 36.01
C LYS A 96 -12.73 -29.25 34.72
N PRO A 97 -12.49 -27.92 34.77
CA PRO A 97 -12.35 -27.11 33.57
C PRO A 97 -11.21 -27.56 32.66
N ASP A 98 -10.16 -28.18 33.21
CA ASP A 98 -8.94 -28.54 32.49
C ASP A 98 -8.93 -29.99 32.01
N TRP A 99 -10.00 -30.75 32.25
CA TRP A 99 -10.10 -32.17 31.85
C TRP A 99 -9.97 -32.35 30.34
N ALA A 100 -10.51 -31.43 29.53
CA ALA A 100 -10.35 -31.47 28.07
C ALA A 100 -8.86 -31.41 27.67
N ALA A 101 -8.10 -30.48 28.27
CA ALA A 101 -6.67 -30.33 28.04
C ALA A 101 -5.86 -31.54 28.54
N ALA A 102 -6.25 -32.14 29.67
CA ALA A 102 -5.63 -33.35 30.21
C ALA A 102 -5.86 -34.60 29.31
N LEU A 103 -6.97 -34.64 28.56
CA LEU A 103 -7.32 -35.76 27.67
C LEU A 103 -6.59 -35.76 26.33
N VAL A 104 -5.98 -34.64 25.93
CA VAL A 104 -5.16 -34.56 24.72
C VAL A 104 -3.92 -35.44 24.87
N ASP A 105 -3.78 -36.42 23.97
CA ASP A 105 -2.65 -37.34 23.98
C ASP A 105 -1.34 -36.59 23.70
N GLY A 106 -0.38 -36.72 24.61
CA GLY A 106 0.97 -36.15 24.47
C GLY A 106 1.86 -36.92 23.48
N ARG A 107 1.45 -38.10 23.00
CA ARG A 107 2.24 -38.91 22.05
C ARG A 107 2.43 -38.25 20.69
N GLY A 108 1.53 -37.35 20.27
CA GLY A 108 1.72 -36.52 19.08
C GLY A 108 2.65 -35.32 19.30
N ALA A 109 2.85 -34.91 20.56
CA ALA A 109 3.73 -33.81 20.96
C ALA A 109 5.16 -34.26 21.31
N SER A 110 5.39 -35.57 21.47
CA SER A 110 6.71 -36.13 21.22
C SER A 110 6.98 -35.94 19.73
N ARG A 111 7.48 -34.75 19.36
CA ARG A 111 8.44 -34.65 18.28
C ARG A 111 9.38 -35.82 18.56
N ARG A 112 9.33 -36.88 17.72
CA ARG A 112 10.49 -37.75 17.57
C ARG A 112 11.66 -36.78 17.64
N ASN A 113 12.60 -37.01 18.54
CA ASN A 113 13.92 -36.41 18.45
C ASN A 113 14.49 -36.92 17.13
N VAL A 114 14.00 -36.37 16.02
CA VAL A 114 14.59 -36.46 14.71
C VAL A 114 15.90 -35.78 15.00
N HIS A 115 16.96 -36.59 15.08
CA HIS A 115 18.33 -36.13 15.10
C HIS A 115 18.38 -34.88 14.24
N LYS A 116 18.61 -33.72 14.86
CA LYS A 116 18.88 -32.50 14.08
C LYS A 116 20.07 -32.92 13.23
N SER A 117 19.85 -33.11 11.94
CA SER A 117 20.90 -33.53 11.01
C SER A 117 22.06 -32.58 11.22
N GLU A 118 23.22 -33.14 11.56
CA GLU A 118 24.45 -32.39 11.68
C GLU A 118 24.65 -31.63 10.37
N PHE A 119 24.70 -30.31 10.50
CA PHE A 119 24.92 -29.40 9.41
C PHE A 119 26.14 -28.63 9.88
N ASP A 120 27.28 -28.85 9.25
CA ASP A 120 28.47 -28.08 9.54
C ASP A 120 28.15 -26.59 9.42
N GLU A 121 28.55 -25.80 10.42
CA GLU A 121 28.20 -24.39 10.49
C GLU A 121 28.75 -23.63 9.28
N ASP A 122 29.95 -23.98 8.81
CA ASP A 122 30.59 -23.40 7.62
C ASP A 122 29.77 -23.68 6.35
N ALA A 123 29.27 -24.91 6.19
CA ALA A 123 28.41 -25.27 5.06
C ALA A 123 27.07 -24.51 5.11
N TRP A 124 26.53 -24.29 6.32
CA TRP A 124 25.29 -23.52 6.49
C TRP A 124 25.51 -22.05 6.16
N GLN A 125 26.60 -21.45 6.64
CA GLN A 125 26.96 -20.08 6.33
C GLN A 125 27.21 -19.89 4.83
N PHE A 126 27.88 -20.84 4.17
CA PHE A 126 28.09 -20.81 2.72
C PHE A 126 26.76 -20.79 1.95
N LEU A 127 25.81 -21.66 2.34
CA LEU A 127 24.50 -21.73 1.70
C LEU A 127 23.68 -20.44 1.91
N ILE A 128 23.69 -19.90 3.13
CA ILE A 128 23.01 -18.65 3.48
C ILE A 128 23.60 -17.48 2.69
N ALA A 129 24.94 -17.39 2.65
CA ALA A 129 25.65 -16.34 1.93
C ALA A 129 25.31 -16.37 0.43
N ASP A 130 25.25 -17.55 -0.21
CA ASP A 130 24.88 -17.65 -1.63
C ASP A 130 23.38 -17.36 -1.88
N TYR A 131 22.50 -17.76 -0.95
CA TYR A 131 21.06 -17.60 -1.09
C TYR A 131 20.57 -16.15 -0.89
N LEU A 132 21.19 -15.43 0.05
CA LEU A 132 20.83 -14.06 0.41
C LEU A 132 21.40 -12.99 -0.53
N ARG A 133 22.13 -13.37 -1.59
CA ARG A 133 22.64 -12.39 -2.54
C ARG A 133 21.52 -11.74 -3.39
N PRO A 134 21.68 -10.47 -3.81
CA PRO A 134 20.69 -9.76 -4.63
C PRO A 134 20.34 -10.47 -5.95
N GLU A 135 21.24 -11.28 -6.49
CA GLU A 135 21.04 -12.05 -7.73
C GLU A 135 19.95 -13.12 -7.61
N LYS A 136 19.48 -13.42 -6.39
CA LYS A 136 18.36 -14.34 -6.12
C LYS A 136 18.54 -15.71 -6.82
N PRO A 137 19.71 -16.39 -6.71
CA PRO A 137 19.89 -17.69 -7.36
C PRO A 137 18.84 -18.70 -6.89
N ALA A 138 18.45 -19.61 -7.78
CA ALA A 138 17.52 -20.67 -7.44
C ALA A 138 18.10 -21.56 -6.33
N PHE A 139 17.31 -21.87 -5.30
CA PHE A 139 17.76 -22.66 -4.15
C PHE A 139 18.46 -23.97 -4.55
N ARG A 140 17.92 -24.67 -5.57
CA ARG A 140 18.51 -25.89 -6.12
C ARG A 140 19.94 -25.67 -6.60
N LYS A 141 20.23 -24.54 -7.22
CA LYS A 141 21.57 -24.19 -7.71
C LYS A 141 22.52 -23.76 -6.60
N CYS A 142 22.04 -23.04 -5.59
CA CYS A 142 22.82 -22.79 -4.37
C CYS A 142 23.23 -24.10 -3.70
N TYR A 143 22.30 -25.06 -3.62
CA TYR A 143 22.56 -26.35 -3.00
C TYR A 143 23.51 -27.23 -3.84
N GLU A 144 23.41 -27.23 -5.18
CA GLU A 144 24.38 -27.92 -6.06
C GLU A 144 25.80 -27.35 -5.87
N ARG A 145 25.95 -26.04 -5.66
CA ARG A 145 27.25 -25.41 -5.33
C ARG A 145 27.72 -25.78 -3.93
N LEU A 146 26.80 -25.87 -2.96
CA LEU A 146 27.09 -26.36 -1.62
C LEU A 146 27.60 -27.80 -1.64
N GLU A 147 27.00 -28.70 -2.45
CA GLU A 147 27.47 -30.08 -2.61
C GLU A 147 28.92 -30.13 -3.12
N LEU A 148 29.29 -29.23 -4.04
CA LEU A 148 30.66 -29.14 -4.55
C LEU A 148 31.62 -28.64 -3.47
N ALA A 149 31.27 -27.56 -2.78
CA ALA A 149 32.09 -27.01 -1.69
C ALA A 149 32.23 -28.00 -0.52
N ALA A 150 31.16 -28.74 -0.19
CA ALA A 150 31.16 -29.78 0.82
C ALA A 150 32.08 -30.95 0.47
N ARG A 151 32.19 -31.34 -0.82
CA ARG A 151 33.16 -32.36 -1.27
C ARG A 151 34.61 -31.90 -1.11
N GLU A 152 34.87 -30.61 -1.32
CA GLU A 152 36.20 -30.03 -1.23
C GLU A 152 36.67 -29.86 0.22
N HIS A 153 35.77 -29.44 1.11
CA HIS A 153 36.07 -29.13 2.52
C HIS A 153 35.72 -30.28 3.48
N GLY A 154 35.09 -31.35 2.98
CA GLY A 154 34.66 -32.50 3.79
C GLY A 154 33.44 -32.22 4.67
N TRP A 155 32.59 -31.26 4.32
CA TRP A 155 31.40 -30.92 5.10
C TRP A 155 30.26 -31.95 4.97
N SER A 156 29.59 -32.23 6.07
CA SER A 156 28.32 -32.94 6.17
C SER A 156 27.15 -31.99 5.97
N ILE A 157 26.41 -32.21 4.89
CA ILE A 157 25.23 -31.42 4.53
C ILE A 157 23.97 -32.28 4.63
N PRO A 158 22.85 -31.74 5.16
CA PRO A 158 21.60 -32.48 5.26
C PRO A 158 20.86 -32.48 3.92
N SER A 159 19.80 -33.27 3.81
CA SER A 159 18.98 -33.30 2.59
C SER A 159 18.50 -31.90 2.13
N ARG A 160 18.33 -31.73 0.81
CA ARG A 160 17.76 -30.51 0.20
C ARG A 160 16.47 -30.06 0.86
N ALA A 161 15.58 -30.99 1.18
CA ALA A 161 14.30 -30.67 1.83
C ALA A 161 14.52 -30.12 3.25
N THR A 162 15.47 -30.69 4.01
CA THR A 162 15.85 -30.20 5.34
C THR A 162 16.48 -28.82 5.27
N ALA A 163 17.41 -28.60 4.33
CA ALA A 163 18.06 -27.31 4.11
C ALA A 163 17.03 -26.24 3.70
N PHE A 164 16.12 -26.56 2.78
CA PHE A 164 15.05 -25.63 2.37
C PHE A 164 14.10 -25.30 3.54
N ARG A 165 13.73 -26.30 4.35
CA ARG A 165 12.91 -26.07 5.54
C ARG A 165 13.61 -25.16 6.56
N ARG A 166 14.94 -25.28 6.72
CA ARG A 166 15.73 -24.34 7.55
C ARG A 166 15.76 -22.94 6.95
N ILE A 167 15.88 -22.79 5.63
CA ILE A 167 15.79 -21.48 4.96
C ILE A 167 14.42 -20.84 5.21
N GLN A 168 13.33 -21.62 5.16
CA GLN A 168 11.97 -21.13 5.46
C GLN A 168 11.75 -20.77 6.94
N GLN A 169 12.68 -21.15 7.83
CA GLN A 169 12.66 -20.74 9.24
C GLN A 169 13.47 -19.48 9.50
N LEU A 170 14.17 -18.95 8.49
CA LEU A 170 14.78 -17.63 8.58
C LEU A 170 13.69 -16.57 8.67
N ASP A 171 14.05 -15.45 9.26
CA ASP A 171 13.17 -14.28 9.28
C ASP A 171 12.91 -13.81 7.85
N GLU A 172 11.63 -13.79 7.47
CA GLU A 172 11.16 -13.33 6.16
C GLU A 172 11.63 -11.90 5.87
N ALA A 173 11.66 -11.05 6.91
CA ALA A 173 12.16 -9.68 6.81
C ALA A 173 13.61 -9.64 6.35
N MET A 174 14.46 -10.49 6.92
CA MET A 174 15.88 -10.58 6.54
C MET A 174 16.06 -11.09 5.11
N VAL A 175 15.27 -12.09 4.71
CA VAL A 175 15.32 -12.63 3.34
C VAL A 175 14.94 -11.56 2.32
N VAL A 176 13.86 -10.81 2.59
CA VAL A 176 13.40 -9.72 1.72
C VAL A 176 14.41 -8.57 1.71
N ALA A 177 14.95 -8.17 2.85
CA ALA A 177 15.95 -7.11 2.94
C ALA A 177 17.20 -7.41 2.10
N CYS A 178 17.74 -8.63 2.21
CA CYS A 178 18.94 -9.01 1.49
C CYS A 178 18.70 -9.21 -0.02
N ARG A 179 17.54 -9.77 -0.42
CA ARG A 179 17.29 -10.17 -1.81
C ARG A 179 16.55 -9.12 -2.63
N GLU A 180 15.69 -8.33 -2.00
CA GLU A 180 14.78 -7.39 -2.66
C GLU A 180 15.02 -5.94 -2.21
N GLY A 181 15.77 -5.75 -1.12
CA GLY A 181 16.20 -4.46 -0.60
C GLY A 181 15.25 -3.85 0.43
N GLU A 182 15.71 -2.75 1.05
CA GLU A 182 15.01 -2.02 2.12
C GLU A 182 13.57 -1.64 1.75
N HIS A 183 13.30 -1.34 0.48
CA HIS A 183 11.97 -0.94 0.06
C HIS A 183 10.96 -2.09 0.08
N ALA A 184 11.38 -3.29 -0.32
CA ALA A 184 10.52 -4.47 -0.26
C ALA A 184 10.27 -4.86 1.21
N LEU A 185 11.28 -4.65 2.07
CA LEU A 185 11.14 -4.83 3.52
C LEU A 185 10.07 -3.89 4.10
N MET A 186 10.06 -2.60 3.74
CA MET A 186 9.03 -1.67 4.19
C MET A 186 7.60 -2.08 3.80
N HIS A 187 7.42 -2.88 2.74
CA HIS A 187 6.10 -3.40 2.35
C HIS A 187 5.62 -4.57 3.20
N LEU A 188 6.51 -5.24 3.94
CA LEU A 188 6.12 -6.26 4.93
C LEU A 188 5.48 -5.64 6.17
N ILE A 189 5.80 -4.37 6.46
CA ILE A 189 5.17 -3.62 7.54
C ILE A 189 3.78 -3.17 7.07
N PRO A 190 2.69 -3.53 7.78
CA PRO A 190 1.36 -3.06 7.43
C PRO A 190 1.33 -1.54 7.32
N ALA A 191 0.86 -1.03 6.18
CA ALA A 191 0.76 0.42 5.98
C ALA A 191 -0.18 1.01 7.04
N GLN A 192 0.32 1.98 7.81
CA GLN A 192 -0.50 2.65 8.82
C GLN A 192 -1.62 3.42 8.12
N GLN A 193 -2.86 2.93 8.24
CA GLN A 193 -4.05 3.63 7.78
C GLN A 193 -4.38 4.71 8.83
N ARG A 194 -4.29 5.98 8.43
CA ARG A 194 -4.69 7.12 9.27
C ARG A 194 -5.90 7.78 8.65
N THR A 195 -6.86 8.19 9.48
CA THR A 195 -8.07 8.89 9.04
C THR A 195 -7.71 10.20 8.35
N VAL A 196 -8.41 10.51 7.27
CA VAL A 196 -8.35 11.81 6.58
C VAL A 196 -9.51 12.73 6.97
N GLU A 197 -10.38 12.33 7.90
CA GLU A 197 -11.62 13.04 8.24
C GLU A 197 -11.37 14.46 8.77
N HIS A 198 -10.33 14.62 9.60
CA HIS A 198 -9.94 15.89 10.22
C HIS A 198 -9.22 16.86 9.29
N LEU A 199 -8.85 16.43 8.08
CA LEU A 199 -8.27 17.30 7.07
C LEU A 199 -9.40 18.09 6.40
N ASP A 200 -9.24 19.38 6.13
CA ASP A 200 -10.20 20.12 5.30
C ASP A 200 -9.96 19.85 3.81
N ALA A 201 -11.02 19.93 2.99
CA ALA A 201 -10.84 19.88 1.54
C ALA A 201 -9.98 21.07 1.10
N MET A 202 -9.14 20.91 0.07
CA MET A 202 -8.13 21.88 -0.37
C MET A 202 -6.98 22.13 0.61
N GLN A 203 -7.08 21.78 1.90
CA GLN A 203 -6.02 22.03 2.89
C GLN A 203 -4.71 21.33 2.52
N TRP A 204 -4.80 20.11 1.97
CA TRP A 204 -3.63 19.38 1.50
C TRP A 204 -3.88 18.77 0.12
N ILE A 205 -3.05 19.19 -0.85
CA ILE A 205 -3.07 18.67 -2.22
C ILE A 205 -1.79 17.89 -2.53
N ASN A 206 -1.94 16.81 -3.29
CA ASN A 206 -0.86 15.98 -3.79
C ASN A 206 -0.67 16.22 -5.29
N GLY A 207 0.58 16.39 -5.71
CA GLY A 207 0.97 16.51 -7.11
C GLY A 207 1.60 15.20 -7.61
N ASP A 208 1.16 14.73 -8.76
CA ASP A 208 1.75 13.55 -9.40
C ASP A 208 1.77 13.68 -10.93
N GLY A 209 2.78 13.07 -11.54
CA GLY A 209 2.98 13.07 -12.98
C GLY A 209 2.57 11.75 -13.63
N TYR A 210 2.02 11.83 -14.84
CA TYR A 210 1.66 10.67 -15.64
C TYR A 210 2.26 10.74 -17.04
N LEU A 211 2.84 9.62 -17.48
CA LEU A 211 3.26 9.40 -18.86
C LEU A 211 2.17 8.60 -19.57
N HIS A 212 1.54 9.20 -20.58
CA HIS A 212 0.50 8.52 -21.34
C HIS A 212 1.08 7.43 -22.26
N ASN A 213 0.34 6.35 -22.40
CA ASN A 213 0.57 5.24 -23.32
C ASN A 213 -0.21 5.43 -24.62
N VAL A 214 -0.27 6.66 -25.14
CA VAL A 214 -0.96 7.01 -26.40
C VAL A 214 -0.05 7.86 -27.26
N PHE A 215 0.05 7.56 -28.56
CA PHE A 215 0.73 8.42 -29.52
C PHE A 215 -0.18 9.57 -29.97
N VAL A 216 0.30 10.79 -29.77
CA VAL A 216 -0.43 12.01 -30.07
C VAL A 216 0.39 12.87 -31.02
N ARG A 217 -0.23 13.33 -32.11
CA ARG A 217 0.30 14.38 -32.97
C ARG A 217 0.06 15.73 -32.30
N TRP A 218 1.13 16.36 -31.84
CA TRP A 218 1.10 17.60 -31.10
C TRP A 218 0.91 18.83 -32.00
N PHE A 219 0.69 20.00 -31.41
CA PHE A 219 0.39 21.25 -32.13
C PHE A 219 1.48 21.73 -33.10
N ASN A 220 2.72 21.28 -32.89
CA ASN A 220 3.86 21.56 -33.76
C ASN A 220 4.01 20.52 -34.90
N GLY A 221 3.20 19.47 -34.91
CA GLY A 221 3.20 18.37 -35.88
C GLY A 221 3.92 17.10 -35.44
N ASP A 222 4.70 17.16 -34.34
CA ASP A 222 5.48 16.03 -33.84
C ASP A 222 4.56 14.95 -33.26
N VAL A 223 4.92 13.68 -33.45
CA VAL A 223 4.22 12.55 -32.82
C VAL A 223 4.97 12.17 -31.55
N ILE A 224 4.32 12.38 -30.40
CA ILE A 224 4.91 12.18 -29.08
C ILE A 224 3.98 11.37 -28.18
N ARG A 225 4.51 10.93 -27.05
CA ARG A 225 3.70 10.45 -25.92
C ARG A 225 3.58 11.58 -24.91
N PRO A 226 2.39 12.15 -24.68
CA PRO A 226 2.23 13.31 -23.84
C PRO A 226 2.43 12.97 -22.36
N LYS A 227 2.79 13.97 -21.57
CA LYS A 227 2.94 13.85 -20.12
C LYS A 227 2.02 14.87 -19.46
N THR A 228 1.30 14.43 -18.44
CA THR A 228 0.33 15.28 -17.73
C THR A 228 0.69 15.33 -16.26
N TRP A 229 0.66 16.53 -15.69
CA TRP A 229 0.74 16.75 -14.26
C TRP A 229 -0.65 16.99 -13.68
N PHE A 230 -0.97 16.35 -12.57
CA PHE A 230 -2.26 16.47 -11.88
C PHE A 230 -2.08 16.96 -10.46
N TRP A 231 -3.05 17.77 -10.01
CA TRP A 231 -3.25 18.10 -8.59
C TRP A 231 -4.50 17.41 -8.06
N GLN A 232 -4.34 16.64 -6.99
CA GLN A 232 -5.41 15.90 -6.35
C GLN A 232 -5.59 16.37 -4.90
N ASP A 233 -6.83 16.57 -4.47
CA ASP A 233 -7.16 16.78 -3.06
C ASP A 233 -6.98 15.50 -2.25
N VAL A 234 -6.22 15.54 -1.15
CA VAL A 234 -5.88 14.33 -0.39
C VAL A 234 -7.10 13.79 0.38
N LYS A 235 -7.99 14.64 0.90
CA LYS A 235 -9.17 14.22 1.66
C LYS A 235 -10.16 13.45 0.77
N THR A 236 -10.53 14.07 -0.34
CA THR A 236 -11.67 13.64 -1.19
C THR A 236 -11.24 12.83 -2.39
N ARG A 237 -9.94 12.86 -2.74
CA ARG A 237 -9.34 12.25 -3.94
C ARG A 237 -9.80 12.84 -5.28
N LYS A 238 -10.56 13.95 -5.25
CA LYS A 238 -10.92 14.70 -6.46
C LYS A 238 -9.69 15.27 -7.14
N ILE A 239 -9.62 15.12 -8.47
CA ILE A 239 -8.64 15.80 -9.30
C ILE A 239 -9.11 17.23 -9.53
N LEU A 240 -8.29 18.19 -9.13
CA LEU A 240 -8.62 19.61 -9.08
C LEU A 240 -8.21 20.36 -10.34
N GLY A 241 -7.10 19.95 -10.96
CA GLY A 241 -6.53 20.61 -12.13
C GLY A 241 -5.36 19.83 -12.71
N TRP A 242 -5.08 20.07 -13.99
CA TRP A 242 -4.02 19.39 -14.70
C TRP A 242 -3.50 20.22 -15.87
N ARG A 243 -2.26 19.95 -16.29
CA ARG A 243 -1.69 20.47 -17.53
C ARG A 243 -0.92 19.38 -18.24
N CYS A 244 -1.09 19.33 -19.56
CA CYS A 244 -0.49 18.34 -20.45
C CYS A 244 0.52 19.03 -21.38
N ASP A 245 1.69 18.42 -21.56
CA ASP A 245 2.75 18.92 -22.43
C ASP A 245 3.56 17.75 -23.04
N VAL A 246 4.46 18.07 -23.96
CA VAL A 246 5.29 17.10 -24.69
C VAL A 246 6.29 16.33 -23.80
N SER A 247 6.69 16.93 -22.67
CA SER A 247 7.68 16.38 -21.73
C SER A 247 7.41 16.81 -20.29
N GLU A 248 7.98 16.07 -19.35
CA GLU A 248 8.01 16.43 -17.92
C GLU A 248 8.77 17.75 -17.72
N ASN A 249 8.10 18.77 -17.17
CA ASN A 249 8.71 20.05 -16.86
C ASN A 249 7.88 20.84 -15.82
N ILE A 250 8.54 21.83 -15.23
CA ILE A 250 7.98 22.69 -14.16
C ILE A 250 6.73 23.47 -14.61
N ASP A 251 6.63 23.88 -15.87
CA ASP A 251 5.52 24.74 -16.31
C ASP A 251 4.17 24.06 -16.15
N SER A 252 4.09 22.75 -16.42
CA SER A 252 2.87 21.99 -16.20
C SER A 252 2.50 21.97 -14.72
N ILE A 253 3.47 21.83 -13.80
CA ILE A 253 3.23 21.92 -12.35
C ILE A 253 2.69 23.31 -11.99
N ARG A 254 3.39 24.35 -12.43
CA ARG A 254 3.10 25.76 -12.11
C ARG A 254 1.74 26.21 -12.63
N LEU A 255 1.44 25.94 -13.90
CA LEU A 255 0.21 26.39 -14.54
C LEU A 255 -1.00 25.56 -14.10
N SER A 256 -0.84 24.25 -13.85
CA SER A 256 -1.93 23.47 -13.24
C SER A 256 -2.21 23.92 -11.80
N PHE A 257 -1.19 24.33 -11.05
CA PHE A 257 -1.39 24.94 -9.74
C PHE A 257 -2.14 26.27 -9.85
N MET A 258 -1.79 27.11 -10.82
CA MET A 258 -2.53 28.34 -11.13
C MET A 258 -4.01 28.05 -11.42
N ASP A 259 -4.32 27.01 -12.20
CA ASP A 259 -5.69 26.61 -12.49
C ASP A 259 -6.44 26.21 -11.20
N VAL A 260 -5.79 25.45 -10.31
CA VAL A 260 -6.36 25.04 -9.01
C VAL A 260 -6.68 26.23 -8.13
N VAL A 261 -5.72 27.11 -7.85
CA VAL A 261 -5.94 28.25 -6.94
C VAL A 261 -6.87 29.31 -7.54
N THR A 262 -6.92 29.42 -8.87
CA THR A 262 -7.88 30.32 -9.54
C THR A 262 -9.31 29.80 -9.41
N ARG A 263 -9.50 28.48 -9.53
CA ARG A 263 -10.82 27.84 -9.45
C ARG A 263 -11.31 27.71 -8.00
N TYR A 264 -10.49 27.14 -7.13
CA TYR A 264 -10.83 26.76 -5.76
C TYR A 264 -10.22 27.66 -4.69
N SER A 265 -9.62 28.79 -5.07
CA SER A 265 -9.06 29.76 -4.13
C SER A 265 -7.89 29.16 -3.31
N ILE A 266 -7.39 29.91 -2.32
CA ILE A 266 -6.26 29.50 -1.47
C ILE A 266 -6.78 29.31 -0.03
N PRO A 267 -6.64 28.13 0.59
CA PRO A 267 -6.98 27.94 2.00
C PRO A 267 -5.97 28.63 2.92
N GLU A 268 -6.37 28.96 4.15
CA GLU A 268 -5.47 29.64 5.11
C GLU A 268 -4.29 28.76 5.53
N ASP A 269 -4.50 27.46 5.66
CA ASP A 269 -3.46 26.48 5.96
C ASP A 269 -3.23 25.58 4.74
N PHE A 270 -2.41 26.03 3.79
CA PHE A 270 -2.24 25.32 2.52
C PHE A 270 -1.01 24.42 2.52
N HIS A 271 -1.19 23.13 2.28
CA HIS A 271 -0.14 22.12 2.19
C HIS A 271 -0.07 21.55 0.78
N ILE A 272 1.15 21.42 0.25
CA ILE A 272 1.41 20.81 -1.05
C ILE A 272 2.42 19.70 -0.87
N THR A 273 2.12 18.51 -1.39
CA THR A 273 3.10 17.41 -1.46
C THR A 273 3.48 17.10 -2.90
N ILE A 274 4.78 17.03 -3.14
CA ILE A 274 5.37 16.42 -4.33
C ILE A 274 6.31 15.33 -3.85
N ASP A 275 5.84 14.09 -3.83
CA ASP A 275 6.64 12.97 -3.34
C ASP A 275 7.81 12.68 -4.30
N ASN A 276 9.01 13.04 -3.86
CA ASN A 276 10.25 12.81 -4.61
C ASN A 276 11.16 11.76 -3.94
N THR A 277 10.62 10.92 -3.06
CA THR A 277 11.40 9.93 -2.28
C THR A 277 12.25 8.99 -3.17
N ARG A 278 11.76 8.68 -4.38
CA ARG A 278 12.45 7.82 -5.37
C ARG A 278 13.07 8.58 -6.54
N GLY A 279 13.17 9.91 -6.45
CA GLY A 279 13.57 10.75 -7.59
C GLY A 279 12.57 10.74 -8.75
N ALA A 280 11.34 10.25 -8.53
CA ALA A 280 10.31 10.12 -9.56
C ALA A 280 9.88 11.47 -10.13
N ALA A 281 9.96 12.54 -9.33
CA ALA A 281 9.65 13.90 -9.74
C ALA A 281 10.88 14.66 -10.27
N ASN A 282 12.09 14.09 -10.30
CA ASN A 282 13.31 14.81 -10.72
C ASN A 282 13.20 15.42 -12.12
N LYS A 283 12.62 14.68 -13.08
CA LYS A 283 12.40 15.20 -14.44
C LYS A 283 11.41 16.36 -14.45
N TRP A 284 10.37 16.29 -13.64
CA TRP A 284 9.35 17.33 -13.52
C TRP A 284 9.87 18.59 -12.80
N LEU A 285 10.77 18.42 -11.84
CA LEU A 285 11.39 19.50 -11.06
C LEU A 285 12.58 20.15 -11.80
N THR A 286 12.86 19.75 -13.03
CA THR A 286 13.87 20.37 -13.88
C THR A 286 13.21 21.35 -14.85
N GLY A 287 13.75 22.56 -14.96
CA GLY A 287 13.31 23.54 -15.94
C GLY A 287 13.56 23.03 -17.38
N GLY A 288 12.59 23.24 -18.28
CA GLY A 288 12.75 22.89 -19.68
C GLY A 288 13.77 23.78 -20.40
N ALA A 289 14.08 23.46 -21.66
CA ALA A 289 14.95 24.30 -22.48
C ALA A 289 14.39 25.74 -22.57
N PRO A 290 15.19 26.80 -22.32
CA PRO A 290 14.70 28.18 -22.25
C PRO A 290 13.97 28.67 -23.51
N ASN A 291 14.23 28.05 -24.66
CA ASN A 291 13.68 28.40 -25.97
C ASN A 291 12.60 27.41 -26.46
N ARG A 292 11.97 26.62 -25.58
CA ARG A 292 11.00 25.60 -26.00
C ARG A 292 9.69 26.14 -26.58
N TYR A 293 9.42 27.42 -26.42
CA TYR A 293 8.36 28.15 -27.13
C TYR A 293 8.90 29.00 -28.29
N ARG A 294 10.10 28.68 -28.78
CA ARG A 294 10.95 29.43 -29.73
C ARG A 294 11.52 30.74 -29.18
N PHE A 295 10.71 31.58 -28.56
CA PHE A 295 11.22 32.73 -27.80
C PHE A 295 11.79 32.25 -26.45
N LYS A 296 12.69 33.05 -25.87
CA LYS A 296 13.34 32.72 -24.60
C LYS A 296 12.42 33.04 -23.43
N VAL A 297 12.23 32.07 -22.54
CA VAL A 297 11.60 32.22 -21.21
C VAL A 297 12.71 32.51 -20.21
N LYS A 298 12.47 33.48 -19.32
CA LYS A 298 13.39 33.81 -18.24
C LYS A 298 13.38 32.69 -17.21
N GLU A 299 14.56 32.33 -16.74
CA GLU A 299 14.69 31.43 -15.59
C GLU A 299 14.14 32.14 -14.34
N ASP A 300 13.26 31.45 -13.61
CA ASP A 300 12.75 31.88 -12.31
C ASP A 300 12.74 30.70 -11.32
N ASP A 301 12.44 30.98 -10.05
CA ASP A 301 12.31 29.95 -9.01
C ASP A 301 10.83 29.74 -8.64
N PRO A 302 10.17 28.72 -9.20
CA PRO A 302 8.81 28.38 -8.84
C PRO A 302 8.65 28.02 -7.36
N LYS A 303 9.67 27.45 -6.70
CA LYS A 303 9.56 27.04 -5.28
C LYS A 303 9.27 28.25 -4.40
N GLY A 304 9.96 29.37 -4.64
CA GLY A 304 9.67 30.66 -4.02
C GLY A 304 8.24 31.14 -4.28
N LEU A 305 7.67 30.91 -5.47
CA LEU A 305 6.30 31.30 -5.78
C LEU A 305 5.26 30.52 -4.97
N PHE A 306 5.42 29.20 -4.80
CA PHE A 306 4.51 28.41 -3.95
C PHE A 306 4.52 28.92 -2.50
N LEU A 307 5.70 29.23 -1.96
CA LEU A 307 5.84 29.77 -0.62
C LEU A 307 5.18 31.16 -0.48
N LEU A 308 5.35 32.04 -1.48
CA LEU A 308 4.72 33.36 -1.51
C LEU A 308 3.19 33.30 -1.59
N MET A 309 2.63 32.22 -2.15
CA MET A 309 1.19 31.95 -2.16
C MET A 309 0.67 31.43 -0.81
N GLY A 310 1.53 31.29 0.20
CA GLY A 310 1.19 30.76 1.52
C GLY A 310 1.19 29.24 1.60
N ALA A 311 1.68 28.55 0.56
CA ALA A 311 1.70 27.09 0.53
C ALA A 311 2.96 26.52 1.19
N LYS A 312 2.75 25.54 2.07
CA LYS A 312 3.79 24.76 2.75
C LYS A 312 4.12 23.53 1.91
N MET A 313 5.29 23.53 1.29
CA MET A 313 5.75 22.45 0.42
C MET A 313 6.36 21.29 1.21
N HIS A 314 6.00 20.05 0.84
CA HIS A 314 6.51 18.81 1.40
C HIS A 314 7.04 17.92 0.27
N TRP A 315 8.22 17.34 0.47
CA TRP A 315 8.89 16.47 -0.53
C TRP A 315 8.76 14.98 -0.22
N THR A 316 8.17 14.66 0.94
CA THR A 316 7.94 13.32 1.45
C THR A 316 6.46 12.97 1.34
N SER A 317 6.17 11.67 1.37
CA SER A 317 4.80 11.14 1.32
C SER A 317 3.94 11.50 2.54
N VAL A 318 4.50 12.09 3.60
CA VAL A 318 3.80 12.48 4.83
C VAL A 318 4.08 13.94 5.21
N VAL A 319 3.15 14.57 5.93
CA VAL A 319 3.34 15.88 6.58
C VAL A 319 3.78 15.68 8.04
N ALA A 320 5.01 16.08 8.35
CA ALA A 320 5.56 15.94 9.69
C ALA A 320 4.73 16.72 10.74
N GLY A 321 4.48 16.09 11.89
CA GLY A 321 3.78 16.71 13.02
C GLY A 321 2.26 16.79 12.93
N LYS A 322 1.63 16.41 11.80
CA LYS A 322 0.18 16.58 11.61
C LYS A 322 -0.66 15.30 11.59
N GLY A 323 -0.03 14.12 11.52
CA GLY A 323 -0.78 12.86 11.66
C GLY A 323 -1.65 12.46 10.47
N TRP A 324 -1.69 13.21 9.37
CA TRP A 324 -2.66 13.10 8.27
C TRP A 324 -2.53 11.89 7.31
N GLY A 325 -1.65 10.93 7.59
CA GLY A 325 -1.41 9.79 6.71
C GLY A 325 -0.52 10.12 5.50
N GLN A 326 -0.68 9.37 4.42
CA GLN A 326 0.13 9.47 3.20
C GLN A 326 -0.57 10.29 2.10
N ALA A 327 0.21 11.09 1.36
CA ALA A 327 -0.25 11.90 0.24
C ALA A 327 -0.85 11.04 -0.87
N LYS A 328 -0.17 9.93 -1.21
CA LYS A 328 -0.62 8.99 -2.24
C LYS A 328 -1.61 7.99 -1.63
N PRO A 329 -2.80 7.82 -2.23
CA PRO A 329 -3.74 6.79 -1.81
C PRO A 329 -3.18 5.38 -2.06
N VAL A 330 -3.67 4.39 -1.30
CA VAL A 330 -3.39 2.97 -1.55
C VAL A 330 -4.04 2.53 -2.87
N GLU A 331 -5.24 3.02 -3.18
CA GLU A 331 -5.88 2.87 -4.49
C GLU A 331 -5.26 3.86 -5.48
N ARG A 332 -4.53 3.33 -6.47
CA ARG A 332 -3.73 4.15 -7.38
C ARG A 332 -4.62 4.86 -8.42
N ALA A 333 -4.69 6.18 -8.36
CA ALA A 333 -5.37 7.00 -9.37
C ALA A 333 -4.77 6.86 -10.79
N PHE A 334 -3.51 6.43 -10.90
CA PHE A 334 -2.74 6.29 -12.14
C PHE A 334 -2.31 4.84 -12.41
N GLY A 335 -3.22 3.88 -12.28
CA GLY A 335 -3.03 2.46 -12.58
C GLY A 335 -4.32 1.78 -13.04
N VAL A 336 -4.40 0.46 -12.91
CA VAL A 336 -5.63 -0.31 -13.21
C VAL A 336 -6.78 0.20 -12.36
N GLY A 337 -7.91 0.55 -12.99
CA GLY A 337 -9.06 1.21 -12.35
C GLY A 337 -8.95 2.74 -12.17
N GLY A 338 -7.81 3.34 -12.52
CA GLY A 338 -7.53 4.77 -12.47
C GLY A 338 -7.80 5.49 -13.80
N LEU A 339 -7.18 6.67 -13.98
CA LEU A 339 -7.31 7.50 -15.19
C LEU A 339 -6.87 6.82 -16.49
N GLU A 340 -6.02 5.79 -16.42
CA GLU A 340 -5.63 5.01 -17.60
C GLU A 340 -6.86 4.40 -18.31
N GLU A 341 -7.88 3.98 -17.55
CA GLU A 341 -9.09 3.39 -18.14
C GLU A 341 -10.00 4.42 -18.81
N TYR A 342 -10.03 5.63 -18.28
CA TYR A 342 -10.86 6.72 -18.79
C TYR A 342 -10.23 7.45 -19.97
N VAL A 343 -8.89 7.51 -20.02
CA VAL A 343 -8.14 8.27 -21.02
C VAL A 343 -7.42 7.32 -21.97
N ASP A 344 -6.35 6.67 -21.52
CA ASP A 344 -5.46 5.92 -22.41
C ASP A 344 -6.16 4.75 -23.11
N LYS A 345 -7.10 4.08 -22.43
CA LYS A 345 -7.91 2.98 -22.98
C LYS A 345 -9.25 3.44 -23.55
N HIS A 346 -9.48 4.74 -23.67
CA HIS A 346 -10.72 5.25 -24.24
C HIS A 346 -10.89 4.78 -25.70
N PRO A 347 -12.08 4.34 -26.14
CA PRO A 347 -12.29 3.79 -27.48
C PRO A 347 -11.81 4.70 -28.62
N ALA A 348 -11.98 6.01 -28.48
CA ALA A 348 -11.53 6.99 -29.48
C ALA A 348 -10.00 7.02 -29.68
N LEU A 349 -9.23 6.54 -28.69
CA LEU A 349 -7.77 6.54 -28.70
C LEU A 349 -7.18 5.14 -28.96
N ALA A 350 -8.02 4.12 -29.10
CA ALA A 350 -7.58 2.72 -29.18
C ALA A 350 -6.50 2.50 -30.25
N GLY A 351 -6.65 3.09 -31.45
CA GLY A 351 -5.68 2.96 -32.55
C GLY A 351 -4.33 3.67 -32.34
N ALA A 352 -4.20 4.47 -31.28
CA ALA A 352 -2.95 5.14 -30.90
C ALA A 352 -2.40 4.64 -29.56
N TYR A 353 -3.09 3.72 -28.88
CA TYR A 353 -2.66 3.15 -27.60
C TYR A 353 -1.46 2.21 -27.79
N THR A 354 -0.46 2.38 -26.94
CA THR A 354 0.85 1.71 -27.05
C THR A 354 1.01 0.54 -26.09
N GLY A 355 0.07 0.34 -25.17
CA GLY A 355 0.21 -0.59 -24.05
C GLY A 355 1.09 -0.05 -22.93
N PRO A 356 1.08 -0.72 -21.75
CA PRO A 356 1.69 -0.23 -20.52
C PRO A 356 3.21 -0.38 -20.47
N ASN A 357 3.79 -1.27 -21.29
CA ASN A 357 5.23 -1.50 -21.33
C ASN A 357 5.69 -1.94 -22.73
N PRO A 358 7.01 -1.87 -23.05
CA PRO A 358 7.51 -2.20 -24.39
C PRO A 358 7.26 -3.63 -24.87
N GLN A 359 6.96 -4.56 -23.97
CA GLN A 359 6.69 -5.97 -24.27
C GLN A 359 5.19 -6.28 -24.41
N ALA A 360 4.33 -5.42 -23.89
CA ALA A 360 2.87 -5.54 -23.93
C ALA A 360 2.28 -4.56 -24.96
N LYS A 361 2.80 -4.63 -26.20
CA LYS A 361 2.29 -3.82 -27.31
C LYS A 361 0.98 -4.44 -27.82
N PRO A 362 -0.11 -3.67 -27.91
CA PRO A 362 -1.33 -4.10 -28.58
C PRO A 362 -1.09 -4.43 -30.05
N ASP A 363 -1.93 -5.28 -30.65
CA ASP A 363 -1.80 -5.64 -32.07
C ASP A 363 -1.92 -4.43 -33.02
N ASN A 364 -2.60 -3.37 -32.58
CA ASN A 364 -2.79 -2.11 -33.29
C ASN A 364 -1.72 -1.04 -32.96
N TYR A 365 -0.58 -1.44 -32.41
CA TYR A 365 0.52 -0.55 -32.03
C TYR A 365 1.17 0.14 -33.24
N GLY A 366 1.18 1.47 -33.26
CA GLY A 366 1.90 2.26 -34.25
C GLY A 366 1.13 2.54 -35.55
N ASP A 367 -0.12 2.08 -35.65
CA ASP A 367 -0.96 2.28 -36.84
C ASP A 367 -1.38 3.74 -37.01
N ARG A 368 -1.63 4.47 -35.91
CA ARG A 368 -2.16 5.85 -35.94
C ARG A 368 -1.65 6.68 -34.77
N ALA A 369 -1.48 7.98 -35.00
CA ALA A 369 -1.37 8.99 -33.95
C ALA A 369 -2.66 9.82 -33.95
N VAL A 370 -3.24 10.04 -32.78
CA VAL A 370 -4.44 10.89 -32.63
C VAL A 370 -4.06 12.36 -32.61
N ASP A 371 -5.01 13.23 -32.94
CA ASP A 371 -4.82 14.68 -32.84
C ASP A 371 -4.75 15.16 -31.38
N ALA A 372 -3.94 16.18 -31.11
CA ALA A 372 -3.79 16.76 -29.78
C ALA A 372 -5.11 17.29 -29.20
N GLU A 373 -5.97 17.91 -30.02
CA GLU A 373 -7.25 18.45 -29.55
C GLU A 373 -8.20 17.32 -29.13
N LEU A 374 -8.23 16.22 -29.90
CA LEU A 374 -9.00 15.03 -29.55
C LEU A 374 -8.49 14.40 -28.25
N PHE A 375 -7.17 14.24 -28.12
CA PHE A 375 -6.56 13.70 -26.91
C PHE A 375 -6.89 14.56 -25.67
N LEU A 376 -6.72 15.88 -25.76
CA LEU A 376 -6.99 16.80 -24.64
C LEU A 376 -8.47 16.82 -24.27
N LYS A 377 -9.37 16.72 -25.24
CA LYS A 377 -10.81 16.57 -25.01
C LYS A 377 -11.11 15.27 -24.24
N THR A 378 -10.60 14.14 -24.72
CA THR A 378 -10.79 12.84 -24.05
C THR A 378 -10.19 12.83 -22.65
N LEU A 379 -9.04 13.48 -22.45
CA LEU A 379 -8.44 13.62 -21.12
C LEU A 379 -9.36 14.43 -20.19
N ALA A 380 -9.90 15.57 -20.65
CA ALA A 380 -10.82 16.39 -19.85
C ALA A 380 -12.10 15.64 -19.47
N GLU A 381 -12.71 14.93 -20.44
CA GLU A 381 -13.88 14.06 -20.20
C GLU A 381 -13.55 12.92 -19.25
N GLY A 382 -12.38 12.29 -19.40
CA GLY A 382 -11.92 11.21 -18.54
C GLY A 382 -11.71 11.65 -17.09
N VAL A 383 -11.14 12.83 -16.86
CA VAL A 383 -11.01 13.42 -15.52
C VAL A 383 -12.38 13.73 -14.92
N ALA A 384 -13.31 14.28 -15.70
CA ALA A 384 -14.67 14.55 -15.24
C ALA A 384 -15.40 13.25 -14.84
N MET A 385 -15.34 12.21 -15.68
CA MET A 385 -15.92 10.90 -15.38
C MET A 385 -15.28 10.25 -14.16
N PHE A 386 -13.95 10.36 -14.01
CA PHE A 386 -13.24 9.82 -12.85
C PHE A 386 -13.73 10.46 -11.54
N ASN A 387 -13.90 11.79 -11.51
CA ASN A 387 -14.38 12.51 -10.34
C ASN A 387 -15.85 12.19 -10.03
N ALA A 388 -16.70 12.06 -11.06
CA ALA A 388 -18.14 11.83 -10.94
C ALA A 388 -18.52 10.36 -10.68
N ARG A 389 -17.60 9.40 -10.81
CA ARG A 389 -17.86 7.99 -10.54
C ARG A 389 -18.31 7.80 -9.08
N THR A 390 -19.51 7.29 -8.88
CA THR A 390 -20.09 6.91 -7.58
C THR A 390 -19.60 5.53 -7.13
N GLY A 391 -19.99 5.13 -5.91
CA GLY A 391 -19.60 3.83 -5.36
C GLY A 391 -18.12 3.75 -4.99
N ARG A 392 -17.49 4.87 -4.60
CA ARG A 392 -16.07 4.92 -4.23
C ARG A 392 -15.84 4.30 -2.85
N GLU A 393 -14.94 3.33 -2.79
CA GLU A 393 -14.55 2.60 -1.57
C GLU A 393 -13.51 3.40 -0.76
N THR A 394 -13.87 4.62 -0.36
CA THR A 394 -13.05 5.46 0.51
C THR A 394 -13.80 5.80 1.80
N GLU A 395 -13.06 6.18 2.84
CA GLU A 395 -13.63 6.63 4.13
C GLU A 395 -14.68 7.73 3.92
N MET A 396 -14.38 8.74 3.10
CA MET A 396 -15.27 9.88 2.86
C MET A 396 -16.51 9.54 2.03
N CYS A 397 -16.38 8.63 1.05
CA CYS A 397 -17.46 8.27 0.12
C CYS A 397 -18.34 7.12 0.62
N GLY A 398 -17.82 6.30 1.56
CA GLY A 398 -18.56 5.22 2.21
C GLY A 398 -19.13 4.17 1.26
N GLY A 399 -18.47 3.91 0.12
CA GLY A 399 -18.94 2.96 -0.90
C GLY A 399 -20.20 3.41 -1.65
N LYS A 400 -20.59 4.68 -1.53
CA LYS A 400 -21.85 5.21 -2.11
C LYS A 400 -21.62 6.41 -3.01
N LEU A 401 -20.94 7.43 -2.48
CA LEU A 401 -20.78 8.73 -3.13
C LEU A 401 -19.64 8.73 -4.16
N SER A 402 -19.60 9.77 -4.98
CA SER A 402 -18.47 10.10 -5.86
C SER A 402 -17.45 11.02 -5.16
N PHE A 403 -16.31 11.26 -5.82
CA PHE A 403 -15.33 12.24 -5.34
C PHE A 403 -15.85 13.67 -5.46
N ASP A 404 -16.67 13.96 -6.48
CA ASP A 404 -17.33 15.25 -6.62
C ASP A 404 -18.29 15.55 -5.46
N ASP A 405 -19.13 14.57 -5.08
CA ASP A 405 -20.12 14.73 -4.01
C ASP A 405 -19.46 15.08 -2.67
N VAL A 406 -18.41 14.34 -2.31
CA VAL A 406 -17.71 14.57 -1.04
C VAL A 406 -16.86 15.84 -1.10
N PHE A 407 -16.26 16.18 -2.25
CA PHE A 407 -15.54 17.44 -2.37
C PHE A 407 -16.45 18.64 -2.21
N GLU A 408 -17.61 18.66 -2.86
CA GLU A 408 -18.56 19.78 -2.73
C GLU A 408 -19.03 19.95 -1.28
N ARG A 409 -19.32 18.83 -0.60
CA ARG A 409 -19.74 18.81 0.81
C ARG A 409 -18.67 19.37 1.75
N GLU A 410 -17.43 18.97 1.57
CA GLU A 410 -16.32 19.34 2.47
C GLU A 410 -15.73 20.72 2.13
N TYR A 411 -15.66 21.07 0.84
CA TYR A 411 -15.16 22.37 0.39
C TYR A 411 -16.06 23.52 0.84
N ALA A 412 -17.38 23.31 0.89
CA ALA A 412 -18.33 24.30 1.43
C ALA A 412 -18.10 24.64 2.92
N ARG A 413 -17.36 23.79 3.65
CA ARG A 413 -17.00 23.98 5.07
C ARG A 413 -15.60 24.58 5.26
N THR A 414 -14.83 24.70 4.18
CA THR A 414 -13.44 25.17 4.22
C THR A 414 -13.39 26.69 4.05
N ILE A 415 -12.58 27.36 4.87
CA ILE A 415 -12.33 28.80 4.74
C ILE A 415 -11.20 29.04 3.73
N VAL A 416 -11.53 29.74 2.65
CA VAL A 416 -10.58 30.04 1.56
C VAL A 416 -10.60 31.51 1.15
N ARG A 417 -9.50 31.98 0.59
CA ARG A 417 -9.31 33.36 0.09
C ARG A 417 -9.03 33.34 -1.40
N LYS A 418 -9.74 34.17 -2.15
CA LYS A 418 -9.53 34.28 -3.61
C LYS A 418 -8.17 34.93 -3.89
N PRO A 419 -7.36 34.39 -4.84
CA PRO A 419 -6.12 35.04 -5.23
C PRO A 419 -6.40 36.37 -5.94
N THR A 420 -5.57 37.38 -5.69
CA THR A 420 -5.62 38.66 -6.42
C THR A 420 -5.18 38.48 -7.88
N GLU A 421 -5.45 39.49 -8.72
CA GLU A 421 -4.98 39.47 -10.11
C GLU A 421 -3.46 39.39 -10.21
N GLU A 422 -2.75 40.09 -9.35
CA GLU A 422 -1.28 40.12 -9.32
C GLU A 422 -0.71 38.75 -8.92
N GLN A 423 -1.32 38.07 -7.95
CA GLN A 423 -0.94 36.71 -7.57
C GLN A 423 -1.12 35.74 -8.73
N LYS A 424 -2.25 35.80 -9.45
CA LYS A 424 -2.50 34.98 -10.64
C LYS A 424 -1.48 35.27 -11.74
N ARG A 425 -1.21 36.55 -12.04
CA ARG A 425 -0.23 36.96 -13.05
C ARG A 425 1.20 36.51 -12.70
N MET A 426 1.58 36.51 -11.42
CA MET A 426 2.91 36.04 -11.00
C MET A 426 3.15 34.56 -11.28
N LEU A 427 2.08 33.75 -11.32
CA LEU A 427 2.14 32.34 -11.70
C LEU A 427 2.23 32.11 -13.22
N LEU A 428 2.03 33.13 -14.05
CA LEU A 428 2.29 33.05 -15.49
C LEU A 428 3.79 33.05 -15.79
N LEU A 429 4.16 32.46 -16.93
CA LEU A 429 5.55 32.31 -17.33
C LEU A 429 6.14 33.66 -17.79
N PRO A 430 7.33 34.05 -17.32
CA PRO A 430 7.99 35.28 -17.76
C PRO A 430 8.83 35.06 -19.02
N ALA A 431 8.51 35.75 -20.11
CA ALA A 431 9.37 35.82 -21.30
C ALA A 431 10.56 36.79 -21.09
N GLU A 432 11.62 36.62 -21.86
CA GLU A 432 12.68 37.63 -21.97
C GLU A 432 12.13 38.96 -22.49
N ALA A 433 12.79 40.06 -22.12
CA ALA A 433 12.31 41.40 -22.45
C ALA A 433 12.27 41.63 -23.98
N VAL A 434 11.12 42.05 -24.49
CA VAL A 434 10.88 42.36 -25.91
C VAL A 434 10.81 43.85 -26.16
N ASN A 435 11.24 44.27 -27.35
CA ASN A 435 11.17 45.68 -27.73
C ASN A 435 9.72 46.08 -28.05
N VAL A 436 9.35 47.27 -27.58
CA VAL A 436 8.06 47.91 -27.87
C VAL A 436 8.28 48.96 -28.96
N SER A 437 7.46 48.91 -30.00
CA SER A 437 7.49 49.92 -31.06
C SER A 437 6.86 51.23 -30.61
N ARG A 438 7.10 52.33 -31.36
CA ARG A 438 6.43 53.62 -31.10
C ARG A 438 4.90 53.56 -31.16
N LYS A 439 4.33 52.52 -31.78
CA LYS A 439 2.89 52.29 -31.87
C LYS A 439 2.34 51.53 -30.65
N GLY A 440 3.15 51.20 -29.64
CA GLY A 440 2.70 50.39 -28.50
C GLY A 440 2.50 48.90 -28.85
N GLU A 441 3.14 48.42 -29.92
CA GLU A 441 3.09 47.02 -30.36
C GLU A 441 4.40 46.29 -30.04
N PHE A 442 4.32 45.00 -29.72
CA PHE A 442 5.47 44.09 -29.63
C PHE A 442 5.15 42.74 -30.28
N THR A 443 6.18 41.93 -30.54
CA THR A 443 6.05 40.66 -31.26
C THR A 443 6.65 39.51 -30.46
N LEU A 444 5.95 38.37 -30.41
CA LEU A 444 6.50 37.09 -29.98
C LEU A 444 6.52 36.10 -31.15
N LYS A 445 7.68 35.51 -31.41
CA LYS A 445 7.84 34.44 -32.40
C LYS A 445 7.56 33.10 -31.71
N VAL A 446 6.33 32.62 -31.84
CA VAL A 446 5.85 31.36 -31.25
C VAL A 446 6.35 30.17 -32.09
N GLY A 447 6.69 29.07 -31.42
CA GLY A 447 7.09 27.80 -32.05
C GLY A 447 7.58 26.81 -31.00
N GLY A 448 8.42 25.85 -31.40
CA GLY A 448 8.89 24.80 -30.50
C GLY A 448 7.80 23.75 -30.25
N SER A 449 7.32 23.60 -29.01
CA SER A 449 6.18 22.69 -28.72
C SER A 449 4.81 23.26 -29.11
N LEU A 450 4.73 24.55 -29.44
CA LEU A 450 3.50 25.22 -29.86
C LEU A 450 3.40 25.31 -31.38
N LYS A 451 2.18 25.52 -31.89
CA LYS A 451 1.94 25.82 -33.30
C LYS A 451 2.72 27.08 -33.70
N GLY A 452 3.59 26.96 -34.71
CA GLY A 452 4.46 28.05 -35.15
C GLY A 452 3.65 29.26 -35.64
N ALA A 453 3.91 30.43 -35.07
CA ALA A 453 3.22 31.68 -35.41
C ALA A 453 4.09 32.91 -35.09
N LYS A 454 3.74 34.06 -35.66
CA LYS A 454 4.34 35.36 -35.32
C LYS A 454 3.25 36.25 -34.75
N ASN A 455 3.07 36.18 -33.43
CA ASN A 455 2.02 36.90 -32.74
C ASN A 455 2.45 38.35 -32.50
N VAL A 456 1.55 39.29 -32.79
CA VAL A 456 1.74 40.72 -32.55
C VAL A 456 0.69 41.16 -31.56
N TYR A 457 1.13 41.78 -30.47
CA TYR A 457 0.27 42.28 -29.40
C TYR A 457 0.34 43.80 -29.37
N TYR A 458 -0.71 44.41 -28.88
CA TYR A 458 -0.88 45.87 -28.85
C TYR A 458 -1.55 46.30 -27.55
N ASN A 459 -1.11 47.42 -27.00
CA ASN A 459 -1.85 48.14 -25.98
C ASN A 459 -1.55 49.64 -26.05
N MET A 460 -2.60 50.47 -25.97
CA MET A 460 -2.45 51.94 -26.04
C MET A 460 -1.58 52.50 -24.91
N ALA A 461 -1.60 51.90 -23.71
CA ALA A 461 -0.78 52.34 -22.58
C ALA A 461 0.72 52.24 -22.87
N LEU A 462 1.14 51.25 -23.68
CA LEU A 462 2.54 51.07 -24.07
C LEU A 462 3.05 52.19 -24.98
N MET A 463 2.16 52.81 -25.76
CA MET A 463 2.48 53.94 -26.63
C MET A 463 2.81 55.20 -25.81
N ASN A 464 2.04 55.43 -24.73
CA ASN A 464 2.06 56.69 -23.98
C ASN A 464 3.01 56.67 -22.77
N ALA A 465 3.49 55.49 -22.35
CA ALA A 465 4.28 55.34 -21.12
C ALA A 465 5.81 55.51 -21.29
N GLY A 466 6.31 55.74 -22.51
CA GLY A 466 7.75 55.92 -22.75
C GLY A 466 8.61 54.65 -22.57
N VAL A 467 8.01 53.46 -22.66
CA VAL A 467 8.68 52.17 -22.44
C VAL A 467 9.36 51.69 -23.72
N LYS A 468 10.64 51.29 -23.63
CA LYS A 468 11.40 50.72 -24.77
C LYS A 468 11.39 49.20 -24.81
N LYS A 469 11.39 48.56 -23.64
CA LYS A 469 11.37 47.10 -23.47
C LYS A 469 10.38 46.71 -22.39
N VAL A 470 9.67 45.61 -22.61
CA VAL A 470 8.69 45.06 -21.66
C VAL A 470 8.95 43.57 -21.46
N VAL A 471 8.75 43.09 -20.23
CA VAL A 471 8.72 41.65 -19.91
C VAL A 471 7.29 41.19 -20.07
N VAL A 472 7.07 40.13 -20.84
CA VAL A 472 5.72 39.61 -21.09
C VAL A 472 5.49 38.41 -20.18
N ARG A 473 4.35 38.39 -19.48
CA ARG A 473 3.86 37.22 -18.74
C ARG A 473 2.73 36.55 -19.52
N PHE A 474 2.82 35.24 -19.68
CA PHE A 474 1.89 34.49 -20.53
C PHE A 474 1.56 33.10 -20.00
N ASP A 475 0.39 32.62 -20.40
CA ASP A 475 0.02 31.20 -20.38
C ASP A 475 0.16 30.69 -21.83
N PRO A 476 0.90 29.59 -22.08
CA PRO A 476 1.02 28.98 -23.41
C PRO A 476 -0.33 28.74 -24.11
N GLN A 477 -1.38 28.37 -23.35
CA GLN A 477 -2.73 28.16 -23.89
C GLN A 477 -3.43 29.47 -24.26
N GLN A 478 -3.06 30.60 -23.67
CA GLN A 478 -3.64 31.93 -23.92
C GLN A 478 -2.75 32.82 -24.78
N LEU A 479 -1.63 32.33 -25.31
CA LEU A 479 -0.76 33.11 -26.19
C LEU A 479 -1.46 33.64 -27.45
N HIS A 480 -2.54 32.98 -27.89
CA HIS A 480 -3.32 33.43 -29.05
C HIS A 480 -4.25 34.62 -28.73
N SER A 481 -4.43 34.98 -27.47
CA SER A 481 -5.37 35.98 -26.99
C SER A 481 -4.66 37.07 -26.18
N THR A 482 -4.46 36.84 -24.87
CA THR A 482 -4.08 37.86 -23.89
C THR A 482 -2.75 37.53 -23.22
N VAL A 483 -1.91 38.55 -23.07
CA VAL A 483 -0.66 38.53 -22.30
C VAL A 483 -0.59 39.77 -21.40
N TYR A 484 0.29 39.74 -20.39
CA TYR A 484 0.42 40.80 -19.40
C TYR A 484 1.81 41.45 -19.41
#